data_AF-A0A524D8Y1-F1
#
_entry.id   AF-A0A524D8Y1-F1
#
_cell.length_a   1.000
_cell.length_b   1.000
_cell.length_c   1.000
_cell.angle_alpha   90.00
_cell.angle_beta   90.00
_cell.angle_gamma   90.00
#
_symmetry.space_group_name_H-M   'P 1'
#
loop_
_entity.id
_entity.type
_entity.pdbx_description
1 polymer ?
#
loop_
_entity_poly.entity_id
_entity_poly.type
_entity_poly.pdbx_seq_one_letter_code
_entity_poly.pdbx_strand_id
1 'polypeptide(L)'
;MRPPICAICGKESMEPDDIGLVSFAKTESNKKWEKKSKKKGFVGHPPWQEWFCKDHIKEAKKLTHLSLGEAMEKLNKKFNTEKS
;
A
#
# COMPACT_ATOMS: atom_id res chain seq x y z
N MET A 1 -14.86 -9.25 -3.43
CA MET A 1 -13.94 -8.35 -2.69
C MET A 1 -12.59 -9.04 -2.63
N ARG A 2 -11.49 -8.37 -2.98
CA ARG A 2 -10.15 -8.95 -2.70
C ARG A 2 -9.96 -8.90 -1.19
N PRO A 3 -9.53 -10.00 -0.54
CA PRO A 3 -9.15 -9.93 0.86
C PRO A 3 -8.00 -8.91 1.00
N PRO A 4 -7.97 -8.13 2.08
CA PRO A 4 -6.84 -7.26 2.33
C PRO A 4 -5.65 -8.18 2.67
N ILE A 5 -4.63 -8.13 1.81
CA ILE A 5 -3.42 -8.95 1.89
C ILE A 5 -2.25 -8.01 2.11
N CYS A 6 -1.40 -8.31 3.08
CA CYS A 6 -0.21 -7.52 3.32
C CYS A 6 0.73 -7.57 2.10
N ALA A 7 1.06 -6.40 1.54
CA ALA A 7 1.93 -6.31 0.36
C ALA A 7 3.41 -6.67 0.60
N ILE A 8 3.81 -6.95 1.84
CA ILE A 8 5.19 -7.32 2.19
C ILE A 8 5.32 -8.83 2.39
N CYS A 9 4.50 -9.41 3.27
CA CYS A 9 4.59 -10.84 3.62
C CYS A 9 3.48 -11.71 3.03
N GLY A 10 2.49 -11.12 2.35
CA GLY A 10 1.35 -11.86 1.80
C GLY A 10 0.36 -12.36 2.87
N LYS A 11 0.49 -11.94 4.14
CA LYS A 11 -0.47 -12.31 5.19
C LYS A 11 -1.85 -11.73 4.85
N GLU A 12 -2.82 -12.61 4.65
CA GLU A 12 -4.24 -12.28 4.60
C GLU A 12 -4.76 -12.07 6.03
N SER A 13 -5.59 -11.05 6.20
CA SER A 13 -6.38 -10.90 7.42
C SER A 13 -7.75 -10.34 7.07
N MET A 14 -8.80 -10.86 7.69
CA MET A 14 -10.14 -10.29 7.58
C MET A 14 -10.48 -9.39 8.76
N GLU A 15 -9.62 -9.36 9.79
CA GLU A 15 -9.82 -8.50 10.95
C GLU A 15 -9.33 -7.08 10.65
N PRO A 16 -10.19 -6.06 10.78
CA PRO A 16 -9.84 -4.67 10.47
C PRO A 16 -8.74 -4.10 11.38
N ASP A 17 -8.50 -4.72 12.54
CA ASP A 17 -7.43 -4.33 13.46
C ASP A 17 -6.06 -4.95 13.10
N ASP A 18 -6.07 -6.13 12.44
CA ASP A 18 -4.84 -6.86 12.11
C ASP A 18 -4.26 -6.44 10.75
N ILE A 19 -5.04 -5.75 9.91
CA ILE A 19 -4.58 -5.19 8.64
C ILE A 19 -5.13 -3.79 8.39
N GLY A 20 -4.24 -2.86 8.01
CA GLY A 20 -4.62 -1.48 7.76
C GLY A 20 -4.14 -0.98 6.40
N LEU A 21 -4.96 -0.12 5.80
CA LEU A 21 -4.64 0.59 4.58
C LEU A 21 -3.75 1.79 4.90
N VAL A 22 -2.61 1.90 4.22
CA VAL A 22 -1.70 3.05 4.33
C VAL A 22 -1.76 3.83 3.03
N SER A 23 -1.80 5.16 3.14
CA SER A 23 -1.79 6.08 2.00
C SER A 23 -0.44 6.77 1.90
N PHE A 24 0.21 6.65 0.75
CA PHE A 24 1.51 7.23 0.44
C PHE A 24 1.39 8.54 -0.33
N ALA A 25 2.51 9.24 -0.46
CA ALA A 25 2.58 10.50 -1.18
C ALA A 25 2.18 10.29 -2.65
N LYS A 26 1.27 11.15 -3.12
CA LYS A 26 0.80 11.11 -4.50
C LYS A 26 1.88 11.68 -5.42
N THR A 27 2.13 11.00 -6.53
CA THR A 27 3.01 11.50 -7.60
C THR A 27 2.20 12.27 -8.65
N GLU A 28 2.87 13.02 -9.53
CA GLU A 28 2.24 13.68 -10.68
C GLU A 28 1.41 12.71 -11.54
N SER A 29 1.87 11.45 -11.66
CA SER A 29 1.16 10.38 -12.37
C SER A 29 -0.18 10.02 -11.72
N ASN A 30 -0.33 10.22 -10.41
CA ASN A 30 -1.56 9.92 -9.68
C ASN A 30 -2.67 10.94 -9.99
N LYS A 31 -2.33 12.17 -10.40
CA LYS A 31 -3.32 13.17 -10.84
C LYS A 31 -4.14 12.68 -12.03
N LYS A 32 -3.53 11.91 -12.94
CA LYS A 32 -4.24 11.29 -14.08
C LYS A 32 -5.21 10.21 -13.59
N TRP A 33 -4.79 9.39 -12.63
CA TRP A 33 -5.64 8.38 -12.02
C TRP A 33 -6.83 9.00 -11.28
N GLU A 34 -6.61 10.05 -10.48
CA GLU A 34 -7.67 10.76 -9.76
C GLU A 34 -8.73 11.32 -10.72
N LYS A 35 -8.31 11.97 -11.81
CA LYS A 35 -9.23 12.45 -12.85
C LYS A 35 -10.05 11.31 -13.47
N LYS A 36 -9.44 10.13 -13.67
CA LYS A 36 -10.12 8.94 -14.20
C LYS A 36 -11.07 8.35 -13.17
N SER A 37 -10.69 8.34 -11.89
CA SER A 37 -11.49 7.80 -10.77
C SER A 37 -12.75 8.58 -10.46
N LYS A 38 -12.76 9.89 -10.77
CA LYS A 38 -13.95 10.74 -10.63
C LYS A 38 -15.02 10.47 -11.71
N LYS A 39 -14.72 9.67 -12.73
CA LYS A 39 -15.73 9.26 -13.72
C LYS A 39 -16.69 8.25 -13.09
N LYS A 40 -17.99 8.47 -13.27
CA LYS A 40 -19.06 7.60 -12.78
C LYS A 40 -18.84 6.18 -13.31
N GLY A 41 -18.84 5.17 -12.42
CA GLY A 41 -18.62 3.77 -12.77
C GLY A 41 -17.15 3.30 -12.75
N PHE A 42 -16.19 4.15 -12.38
CA PHE A 42 -14.81 3.71 -12.20
C PHE A 42 -14.63 2.99 -10.85
N VAL A 43 -14.18 1.73 -10.90
CA VAL A 43 -13.82 0.92 -9.74
C VAL A 43 -12.35 0.57 -9.87
N GLY A 44 -11.53 0.97 -8.90
CA GLY A 44 -10.10 0.68 -8.91
C GLY A 44 -9.44 1.03 -7.58
N HIS A 45 -8.42 0.26 -7.21
CA HIS A 45 -7.60 0.53 -6.04
C HIS A 45 -6.65 1.71 -6.34
N PRO A 46 -6.57 2.73 -5.48
CA PRO A 46 -5.67 3.85 -5.70
C PRO A 46 -4.20 3.39 -5.73
N PRO A 47 -3.41 3.82 -6.73
CA PRO A 47 -2.03 3.36 -6.90
C PRO A 47 -1.05 3.90 -5.84
N TRP A 48 -1.54 4.66 -4.86
CA TRP A 48 -0.76 5.17 -3.73
C TRP A 48 -1.26 4.61 -2.39
N GLN A 49 -2.23 3.71 -2.39
CA GLN A 49 -2.67 3.05 -1.18
C GLN A 49 -2.29 1.58 -1.23
N GLU A 50 -1.96 0.99 -0.08
CA GLU A 50 -1.72 -0.44 -0.01
C GLU A 50 -1.96 -0.99 1.40
N TRP A 51 -2.27 -2.29 1.49
CA TRP A 51 -2.59 -2.99 2.74
C TRP A 51 -1.33 -3.54 3.43
N PHE A 52 -1.25 -3.34 4.75
CA PHE A 52 -0.16 -3.84 5.59
C PHE A 52 -0.71 -4.47 6.87
N CYS A 53 -0.19 -5.64 7.24
CA CYS A 53 -0.51 -6.24 8.53
C CYS A 53 0.05 -5.40 9.69
N LYS A 54 -0.43 -5.65 10.91
CA LYS A 54 0.01 -4.96 12.14
C LYS A 54 1.53 -4.88 12.35
N ASP A 55 2.27 -5.87 11.88
CA ASP A 55 3.74 -5.91 11.96
C ASP A 55 4.41 -4.90 11.00
N HIS A 56 3.92 -4.83 9.76
CA HIS A 56 4.52 -3.98 8.71
C HIS A 56 3.93 -2.57 8.66
N ILE A 57 2.71 -2.36 9.15
CA ILE A 57 2.00 -1.08 9.04
C ILE A 57 2.74 0.05 9.75
N LYS A 58 3.43 -0.22 10.86
CA LYS A 58 4.19 0.78 11.61
C LYS A 58 5.31 1.39 10.77
N GLU A 59 6.04 0.56 10.03
CA GLU A 59 7.11 1.01 9.15
C GLU A 59 6.55 1.66 7.89
N ALA A 60 5.47 1.10 7.33
CA ALA A 60 4.79 1.70 6.17
C ALA A 60 4.30 3.13 6.48
N LYS A 61 3.74 3.37 7.67
CA LYS A 61 3.30 4.69 8.14
C LYS A 61 4.44 5.72 8.18
N LYS A 62 5.66 5.30 8.53
CA LYS A 62 6.85 6.19 8.55
C LYS A 62 7.24 6.64 7.14
N LEU A 63 6.93 5.85 6.12
CA LEU A 63 7.29 6.09 4.71
C LEU A 63 6.17 6.76 3.92
N THR A 64 5.09 7.21 4.56
CA THR A 64 3.95 7.89 3.93
C THR A 64 4.33 9.18 3.20
N HIS A 65 5.47 9.78 3.57
CA HIS A 65 6.06 10.94 2.87
C HIS A 65 6.67 10.59 1.51
N LEU A 66 6.94 9.30 1.24
CA LEU A 66 7.47 8.80 -0.03
C LEU A 66 6.34 8.28 -0.92
N SER A 67 6.65 8.05 -2.20
CA SER A 67 5.73 7.35 -3.10
C SER A 67 5.60 5.87 -2.73
N LEU A 68 4.48 5.22 -3.09
CA LEU A 68 4.26 3.79 -2.81
C LEU A 68 5.42 2.92 -3.32
N GLY A 69 5.94 3.19 -4.52
CA GLY A 69 7.06 2.44 -5.08
C GLY A 69 8.33 2.55 -4.24
N GLU A 70 8.69 3.77 -3.84
CA GLU A 70 9.85 4.02 -2.96
C GLU A 70 9.68 3.39 -1.58
N ALA A 71 8.47 3.51 -1.01
CA ALA A 71 8.15 2.92 0.27
C ALA A 71 8.23 1.39 0.20
N MET A 72 7.68 0.77 -0.85
CA MET A 72 7.76 -0.67 -1.06
C MET A 72 9.19 -1.15 -1.23
N GLU A 73 10.05 -0.42 -1.94
CA GLU A 73 11.45 -0.79 -2.06
C GLU A 73 12.15 -0.80 -0.70
N LYS A 74 11.94 0.25 0.12
CA LYS A 74 12.50 0.34 1.47
C LYS A 74 11.95 -0.73 2.41
N LEU A 75 10.65 -1.01 2.36
CA LEU A 75 10.03 -2.05 3.17
C LEU A 75 10.53 -3.45 2.76
N ASN A 76 10.63 -3.74 1.46
CA ASN A 76 11.19 -5.00 0.99
C ASN A 76 12.66 -5.14 1.40
N LYS A 77 13.49 -4.10 1.28
CA LYS A 77 14.87 -4.12 1.78
C LYS A 77 14.98 -4.26 3.30
N LYS A 78 13.91 -3.97 4.05
CA LYS A 78 13.89 -4.09 5.50
C LYS A 78 13.42 -5.46 5.97
N PHE A 79 12.45 -6.05 5.27
CA PHE A 79 11.74 -7.26 5.69
C PHE A 79 12.00 -8.50 4.82
N ASN A 80 12.48 -8.35 3.58
CA ASN A 80 12.77 -9.43 2.63
C ASN A 80 14.27 -9.66 2.38
N THR A 81 15.16 -9.04 3.17
CA THR A 81 16.64 -9.16 3.04
C THR A 81 17.20 -10.44 3.67
N GLU A 82 16.53 -11.57 3.43
CA GLU A 82 17.03 -12.92 3.78
C GLU A 82 16.67 -13.96 2.70
N LYS A 83 16.60 -13.54 1.43
CA LYS A 83 16.60 -14.49 0.31
C LYS A 83 17.81 -14.21 -0.58
N SER A 84 18.97 -14.69 -0.14
CA SER A 84 20.13 -14.92 -1.00
C SER A 84 20.43 -16.41 -1.07
#